data_AF-A0AAW5W9H2-F1
#
_entry.id   AF-A0AAW5W9H2-F1
#
_cell.length_a   1.000
_cell.length_b   1.000
_cell.length_c   1.000
_cell.angle_alpha   90.00
_cell.angle_beta   90.00
_cell.angle_gamma   90.00
#
_symmetry.space_group_name_H-M   'P 1'
#
loop_
_entity.id
_entity.type
_entity.pdbx_description
1 polymer ?
#
loop_
_entity_poly.entity_id
_entity_poly.type
_entity_poly.pdbx_seq_one_letter_code
_entity_poly.pdbx_strand_id
1 'polypeptide(L)'
;MKTKIYYLTFITGMISFIVSVSYLNNYDGTWSAITMALFSLLIPLTTLLWRKNRLISFMLTLFFTLIVVRNADQHDWSRVGWLTSMTFIPLLIQAVIIFRDGIHQYNNQEVALSFLRMFVGFNFLTHCTEKLFVSYHDAGLVSFFQNVVGMHTFGTVLSANMASGMIILGGLAEFTSAVLIGFGLLTRAGAFIAAIYLIAAEVMSGHFGIGYTWMMSGGGWEFPFFYFMVIIPFLLPDTAGRLSLDQEWKTAFHPALSPFSGVNTRLKDF
;
A
#
# COMPACT_ATOMS: atom_id res chain seq x y z
N MET A 1 16.33 12.87 20.42
CA MET A 1 16.24 12.08 19.16
C MET A 1 14.82 11.92 18.63
N LYS A 2 13.82 11.52 19.46
CA LYS A 2 12.44 11.21 19.02
C LYS A 2 11.77 12.31 18.17
N THR A 3 12.04 13.59 18.44
CA THR A 3 11.42 14.74 17.78
C THR A 3 12.14 15.26 16.54
N LYS A 4 13.30 14.69 16.14
CA LYS A 4 14.11 15.23 15.03
C LYS A 4 14.20 14.34 13.79
N ILE A 5 13.71 13.09 13.84
CA ILE A 5 13.79 12.15 12.70
C ILE A 5 12.98 12.65 11.50
N TYR A 6 11.89 13.38 11.74
CA TYR A 6 11.08 13.94 10.66
C TYR A 6 11.87 14.88 9.75
N TYR A 7 12.94 15.54 10.23
CA TYR A 7 13.81 16.35 9.37
C TYR A 7 14.54 15.49 8.33
N LEU A 8 15.03 14.31 8.73
CA LEU A 8 15.70 13.40 7.81
C LEU A 8 14.71 12.87 6.77
N THR A 9 13.54 12.43 7.21
CA THR A 9 12.46 11.97 6.32
C THR A 9 11.99 13.07 5.37
N PHE A 10 11.90 14.32 5.85
CA PHE A 10 11.55 15.47 5.03
C PHE A 10 12.62 15.74 3.97
N ILE A 11 13.91 15.74 4.35
CA ILE A 11 15.02 15.95 3.41
C ILE A 11 15.05 14.86 2.33
N THR A 12 14.95 13.58 2.70
CA THR A 12 14.93 12.49 1.72
C THR A 12 13.67 12.53 0.85
N GLY A 13 12.52 12.93 1.41
CA GLY A 13 11.30 13.19 0.64
C GLY A 13 11.44 14.34 -0.35
N MET A 14 12.11 15.43 0.02
CA MET A 14 12.41 16.54 -0.90
C MET A 14 13.33 16.09 -2.03
N ILE A 15 14.33 15.24 -1.75
CA ILE A 15 15.18 14.64 -2.78
C ILE A 15 14.33 13.82 -3.75
N SER A 16 13.42 12.99 -3.25
CA SER A 16 12.46 12.21 -4.06
C SER A 16 11.62 13.10 -4.98
N PHE A 17 11.07 14.21 -4.45
CA PHE A 17 10.29 15.14 -5.24
C PHE A 17 11.12 15.83 -6.33
N ILE A 18 12.30 16.35 -5.96
CA ILE A 18 13.18 17.04 -6.91
C ILE A 18 13.62 16.10 -8.04
N VAL A 19 14.03 14.86 -7.72
CA VAL A 19 14.41 13.90 -8.75
C VAL A 19 13.21 13.56 -9.63
N SER A 20 12.03 13.34 -9.06
CA SER A 20 10.83 12.99 -9.82
C SER A 20 10.43 14.08 -10.80
N VAL A 21 10.52 15.35 -10.39
CA VAL A 21 10.26 16.53 -11.24
C VAL A 21 11.35 16.70 -12.30
N SER A 22 12.62 16.48 -11.96
CA SER A 22 13.71 16.55 -12.94
C SER A 22 13.60 15.46 -14.02
N TYR A 23 12.85 14.40 -13.74
CA TYR A 23 12.66 13.24 -14.62
C TYR A 23 11.39 13.33 -15.50
N LEU A 24 10.62 14.43 -15.42
CA LEU A 24 9.30 14.55 -16.08
C LEU A 24 9.27 14.15 -17.56
N ASN A 25 10.33 14.46 -18.31
CA ASN A 25 10.41 14.18 -19.75
C ASN A 25 10.78 12.72 -20.09
N ASN A 26 11.08 11.88 -19.09
CA ASN A 26 11.52 10.50 -19.28
C ASN A 26 10.46 9.46 -18.83
N TYR A 27 9.34 9.91 -18.25
CA TYR A 27 8.22 9.01 -17.98
C TYR A 27 7.56 8.58 -19.29
N ASP A 28 6.93 7.41 -19.26
CA ASP A 28 6.21 6.82 -20.40
C ASP A 28 5.03 7.68 -20.88
N GLY A 29 4.50 8.61 -20.06
CA GLY A 29 3.53 9.59 -20.50
C GLY A 29 3.09 10.58 -19.42
N THR A 30 2.11 11.42 -19.78
CA THR A 30 1.64 12.53 -18.93
C THR A 30 1.04 12.05 -17.61
N TRP A 31 0.30 10.94 -17.62
CA TRP A 31 -0.35 10.44 -16.41
C TRP A 31 0.67 9.92 -15.40
N SER A 32 1.68 9.19 -15.86
CA SER A 32 2.79 8.73 -15.03
C SER A 32 3.59 9.89 -14.48
N ALA A 33 3.86 10.91 -15.31
CA ALA A 33 4.55 12.12 -14.88
C ALA A 33 3.78 12.83 -13.74
N ILE A 34 2.46 12.96 -13.87
CA ILE A 34 1.60 13.57 -12.85
C ILE A 34 1.61 12.74 -11.57
N THR A 35 1.38 11.43 -11.66
CA THR A 35 1.31 10.54 -10.48
C THR A 35 2.64 10.49 -9.74
N MET A 36 3.77 10.37 -10.45
CA MET A 36 5.10 10.35 -9.86
C MET A 36 5.45 11.68 -9.19
N ALA A 37 5.14 12.82 -9.83
CA ALA A 37 5.33 14.13 -9.23
C ALA A 37 4.44 14.35 -7.99
N LEU A 38 3.17 13.92 -8.05
CA LEU A 38 2.22 14.04 -6.96
C LEU A 38 2.63 13.19 -5.76
N PHE A 39 2.87 11.90 -5.95
CA PHE A 39 3.18 11.00 -4.84
C PHE A 39 4.55 11.33 -4.22
N SER A 40 5.54 11.72 -5.02
CA SER A 40 6.83 12.17 -4.48
C SER A 40 6.73 13.48 -3.70
N LEU A 41 5.83 14.41 -4.07
CA LEU A 41 5.53 15.62 -3.29
C LEU A 41 4.84 15.29 -1.96
N LEU A 42 3.98 14.26 -1.95
CA LEU A 42 3.25 13.87 -0.75
C LEU A 42 4.16 13.29 0.33
N ILE A 43 5.33 12.74 -0.01
CA ILE A 43 6.33 12.23 0.96
C ILE A 43 6.79 13.33 1.95
N PRO A 44 7.43 14.44 1.50
CA PRO A 44 7.84 15.52 2.41
C PRO A 44 6.65 16.28 2.99
N LEU A 45 5.56 16.45 2.21
CA LEU A 45 4.38 17.17 2.69
C LEU A 45 3.71 16.48 3.87
N THR A 46 3.45 15.18 3.78
CA THR A 46 2.81 14.43 4.87
C THR A 46 3.72 14.32 6.09
N THR A 47 5.03 14.18 5.88
CA THR A 47 6.02 14.25 6.95
C THR A 47 5.95 15.57 7.72
N LEU A 48 5.79 16.70 7.01
CA LEU A 48 5.72 18.02 7.64
C LEU A 48 4.37 18.28 8.32
N LEU A 49 3.26 17.99 7.62
CA LEU A 49 1.90 18.22 8.11
C LEU A 49 1.61 17.40 9.36
N TRP A 50 2.01 16.12 9.36
CA TRP A 50 1.70 15.18 10.43
C TRP A 50 2.85 14.98 11.42
N ARG A 51 3.88 15.85 11.42
CA ARG A 51 5.07 15.74 12.30
C ARG A 51 4.76 15.55 13.79
N LYS A 52 3.57 15.97 14.26
CA LYS A 52 3.11 15.78 15.64
C LYS A 52 2.48 14.41 15.89
N ASN A 53 1.85 13.79 14.88
CA ASN A 53 1.31 12.44 14.96
C ASN A 53 2.25 11.46 14.23
N ARG A 54 3.10 10.79 15.02
CA ARG A 54 4.15 9.92 14.50
C ARG A 54 3.60 8.74 13.70
N LEU A 55 2.48 8.15 14.11
CA LEU A 55 1.89 7.01 13.42
C LEU A 55 1.35 7.44 12.04
N ILE A 56 0.52 8.49 12.00
CA ILE A 56 -0.04 9.00 10.74
C ILE A 56 1.08 9.45 9.79
N SER A 57 2.05 10.21 10.30
CA SER A 57 3.21 10.62 9.51
C SER A 57 3.96 9.42 8.94
N PHE A 58 4.26 8.40 9.75
CA PHE A 58 4.97 7.22 9.30
C PHE A 58 4.19 6.46 8.22
N MET A 59 2.90 6.19 8.45
CA MET A 59 2.09 5.38 7.54
C MET A 59 1.89 6.07 6.20
N LEU A 60 1.56 7.37 6.18
CA LEU A 60 1.36 8.12 4.94
C LEU A 60 2.67 8.27 4.17
N THR A 61 3.77 8.63 4.86
CA THR A 61 5.06 8.76 4.20
C THR A 61 5.52 7.41 3.65
N LEU A 62 5.36 6.31 4.39
CA LEU A 62 5.68 4.96 3.91
C LEU A 62 4.86 4.59 2.68
N PHE A 63 3.55 4.82 2.71
CA PHE A 63 2.64 4.55 1.60
C PHE A 63 3.06 5.26 0.30
N PHE A 64 3.31 6.58 0.36
CA PHE A 64 3.76 7.33 -0.82
C PHE A 64 5.16 6.96 -1.26
N THR A 65 6.06 6.67 -0.32
CA THR A 65 7.41 6.16 -0.65
C THR A 65 7.32 4.83 -1.40
N LEU A 66 6.49 3.90 -0.95
CA LEU A 66 6.29 2.60 -1.60
C LEU A 66 5.74 2.77 -3.02
N ILE A 67 4.75 3.63 -3.22
CA ILE A 67 4.19 3.91 -4.55
C ILE A 67 5.28 4.39 -5.51
N VAL A 68 6.05 5.41 -5.12
CA VAL A 68 7.09 5.99 -5.99
C VAL A 68 8.19 4.97 -6.28
N VAL A 69 8.67 4.24 -5.27
CA VAL A 69 9.73 3.24 -5.47
C VAL A 69 9.25 2.09 -6.34
N ARG A 70 8.06 1.53 -6.08
CA ARG A 70 7.52 0.39 -6.84
C ARG A 70 7.24 0.77 -8.28
N ASN A 71 6.59 1.91 -8.51
CA ASN A 71 6.29 2.35 -9.86
C ASN A 71 7.59 2.64 -10.65
N ALA A 72 8.60 3.21 -10.01
CA ALA A 72 9.90 3.44 -10.65
C ALA A 72 10.65 2.14 -10.98
N ASP A 73 10.59 1.14 -10.10
CA ASP A 73 11.23 -0.17 -10.28
C ASP A 73 10.61 -0.96 -11.44
N GLN A 74 9.28 -0.92 -11.57
CA GLN A 74 8.55 -1.63 -12.62
C GLN A 74 8.75 -1.06 -14.04
N HIS A 75 9.20 0.20 -14.16
CA HIS A 75 9.30 0.91 -15.44
C HIS A 75 10.71 1.43 -15.73
N ASP A 76 11.72 0.84 -15.09
CA ASP A 76 13.13 1.19 -15.27
C ASP A 76 13.47 2.67 -14.99
N TRP A 77 12.66 3.39 -14.21
CA TRP A 77 12.97 4.75 -13.73
C TRP A 77 13.92 4.71 -12.53
N SER A 78 14.98 3.90 -12.65
CA SER A 78 15.92 3.51 -11.60
C SER A 78 16.45 4.70 -10.79
N ARG A 79 16.74 5.84 -11.45
CA ARG A 79 17.23 7.04 -10.77
C ARG A 79 16.23 7.58 -9.75
N VAL A 80 14.95 7.61 -10.10
CA VAL A 80 13.87 8.05 -9.20
C VAL A 80 13.67 7.02 -8.08
N GLY A 81 13.68 5.73 -8.42
CA GLY A 81 13.54 4.63 -7.47
C GLY A 81 14.63 4.62 -6.40
N TRP A 82 15.90 4.61 -6.80
CA TRP A 82 17.04 4.56 -5.87
C TRP A 82 17.17 5.78 -4.97
N LEU A 83 16.91 6.98 -5.49
CA LEU A 83 16.98 8.20 -4.67
C LEU A 83 15.79 8.30 -3.72
N THR A 84 14.61 7.82 -4.13
CA THR A 84 13.44 7.76 -3.25
C THR A 84 13.60 6.70 -2.15
N SER A 85 14.19 5.54 -2.46
CA SER A 85 14.37 4.43 -1.51
C SER A 85 15.24 4.80 -0.31
N MET A 86 16.09 5.84 -0.41
CA MET A 86 16.81 6.42 0.74
C MET A 86 15.85 6.86 1.87
N THR A 87 14.60 7.20 1.54
CA THR A 87 13.56 7.54 2.53
C THR A 87 13.20 6.36 3.44
N PHE A 88 13.44 5.11 3.02
CA PHE A 88 13.22 3.95 3.88
C PHE A 88 14.15 3.93 5.10
N ILE A 89 15.34 4.55 5.03
CA ILE A 89 16.28 4.58 6.15
C ILE A 89 15.67 5.30 7.36
N PRO A 90 15.26 6.59 7.26
CA PRO A 90 14.62 7.25 8.40
C PRO A 90 13.24 6.65 8.73
N LEU A 91 12.50 6.11 7.75
CA LEU A 91 11.23 5.41 8.02
C LEU A 91 11.43 4.14 8.85
N LEU A 92 12.50 3.37 8.63
CA LEU A 92 12.82 2.19 9.43
C LEU A 92 13.11 2.58 10.89
N ILE A 93 13.84 3.68 11.10
CA ILE A 93 14.08 4.22 12.44
C ILE A 93 12.76 4.65 13.09
N GLN A 94 11.87 5.32 12.33
CA GLN A 94 10.53 5.67 12.82
C GLN A 94 9.71 4.43 13.19
N ALA A 95 9.73 3.38 12.35
CA ALA A 95 9.02 2.12 12.58
C ALA A 95 9.46 1.48 13.90
N VAL A 96 10.78 1.36 14.15
CA VAL A 96 11.33 0.82 15.40
C VAL A 96 10.83 1.61 16.61
N ILE A 97 10.81 2.94 16.53
CA ILE A 97 10.33 3.79 17.62
C ILE A 97 8.83 3.61 17.84
N ILE A 98 8.03 3.58 16.77
CA ILE A 98 6.58 3.42 16.84
C ILE A 98 6.21 2.05 17.41
N PHE A 99 6.86 0.98 16.95
CA PHE A 99 6.58 -0.37 17.46
C PHE A 99 7.03 -0.55 18.90
N ARG A 100 8.19 -0.03 19.29
CA ARG A 100 8.62 -0.06 20.70
C ARG A 100 7.65 0.71 21.58
N ASP A 101 7.32 1.95 21.22
CA ASP A 101 6.39 2.77 22.00
C ASP A 101 4.99 2.12 22.03
N GLY A 102 4.55 1.49 20.93
CA GLY A 102 3.31 0.72 20.85
C GLY A 102 3.29 -0.54 21.73
N ILE A 103 4.40 -1.25 21.87
CA ILE A 103 4.53 -2.41 22.77
C ILE A 103 4.32 -1.97 24.22
N HIS A 104 4.91 -0.83 24.60
CA HIS A 104 4.75 -0.28 25.94
C HIS A 104 3.32 0.21 26.23
N GLN A 105 2.62 0.72 25.22
CA GLN A 105 1.27 1.25 25.37
C GLN A 105 0.18 0.18 25.30
N TYR A 106 0.39 -0.87 24.50
CA TYR A 106 -0.58 -1.92 24.25
C TYR A 106 -0.02 -3.27 24.72
N ASN A 107 0.12 -4.25 23.84
CA ASN A 107 0.79 -5.51 24.09
C ASN A 107 1.50 -5.99 22.81
N ASN A 108 2.32 -7.03 22.93
CA ASN A 108 3.11 -7.55 21.82
C ASN A 108 2.25 -8.05 20.66
N GLN A 109 1.13 -8.71 20.96
CA GLN A 109 0.24 -9.31 19.97
C GLN A 109 -0.41 -8.24 19.07
N GLU A 110 -0.90 -7.16 19.66
CA GLU A 110 -1.55 -6.05 18.97
C GLU A 110 -0.61 -5.29 18.03
N VAL A 111 0.65 -5.13 18.46
CA VAL A 111 1.69 -4.51 17.63
C VAL A 111 2.12 -5.45 16.52
N ALA A 112 2.28 -6.75 16.78
CA ALA A 112 2.58 -7.74 15.76
C ALA A 112 1.48 -7.82 14.69
N LEU A 113 0.20 -7.80 15.09
CA LEU A 113 -0.93 -7.74 14.17
C LEU A 113 -0.91 -6.47 13.33
N SER A 114 -0.60 -5.32 13.94
CA SER A 114 -0.49 -4.04 13.22
C SER A 114 0.64 -4.05 12.19
N PHE A 115 1.79 -4.64 12.54
CA PHE A 115 2.91 -4.80 11.62
C PHE A 115 2.56 -5.74 10.46
N LEU A 116 1.98 -6.90 10.76
CA LEU A 116 1.52 -7.85 9.75
C LEU A 116 0.51 -7.21 8.82
N ARG A 117 -0.49 -6.50 9.37
CA ARG A 117 -1.51 -5.76 8.64
C ARG A 117 -0.89 -4.75 7.67
N MET A 118 0.02 -3.91 8.15
CA MET A 118 0.69 -2.92 7.31
C MET A 118 1.51 -3.58 6.21
N PHE A 119 2.25 -4.64 6.54
CA PHE A 119 3.05 -5.38 5.57
C PHE A 119 2.18 -5.97 4.46
N VAL A 120 1.15 -6.76 4.81
CA VAL A 120 0.29 -7.37 3.78
C VAL A 120 -0.56 -6.33 3.07
N GLY A 121 -1.09 -5.33 3.76
CA GLY A 121 -1.87 -4.28 3.11
C GLY A 121 -1.03 -3.53 2.08
N PHE A 122 0.11 -2.97 2.49
CA PHE A 122 0.94 -2.19 1.57
C PHE A 122 1.65 -3.04 0.51
N ASN A 123 1.74 -4.37 0.66
CA ASN A 123 2.28 -5.22 -0.39
C ASN A 123 1.40 -5.22 -1.66
N PHE A 124 0.09 -4.96 -1.55
CA PHE A 124 -0.79 -4.74 -2.71
C PHE A 124 -0.39 -3.54 -3.57
N LEU A 125 0.36 -2.58 -3.02
CA LEU A 125 0.87 -1.44 -3.79
C LEU A 125 1.82 -1.88 -4.90
N THR A 126 2.51 -3.01 -4.73
CA THR A 126 3.43 -3.56 -5.73
C THR A 126 2.71 -3.82 -7.06
N HIS A 127 1.49 -4.35 -7.02
CA HIS A 127 0.74 -4.69 -8.23
C HIS A 127 -0.20 -3.57 -8.68
N CYS A 128 -0.67 -2.71 -7.77
CA CYS A 128 -1.57 -1.65 -8.20
C CYS A 128 -0.84 -0.54 -8.97
N THR A 129 0.46 -0.32 -8.71
CA THR A 129 1.25 0.77 -9.34
C THR A 129 1.37 0.59 -10.84
N GLU A 130 1.76 -0.61 -11.31
CA GLU A 130 1.84 -0.96 -12.75
C GLU A 130 0.49 -0.93 -13.48
N LYS A 131 -0.62 -0.92 -12.74
CA LYS A 131 -1.98 -0.93 -13.32
C LYS A 131 -2.61 0.45 -13.35
N LEU A 132 -2.39 1.26 -12.31
CA LEU A 132 -3.09 2.52 -12.11
C LEU A 132 -2.23 3.76 -12.34
N PHE A 133 -0.92 3.68 -12.16
CA PHE A 133 -0.05 4.87 -12.13
C PHE A 133 0.91 4.91 -13.33
N VAL A 134 0.47 4.33 -14.44
CA VAL A 134 1.20 4.23 -15.70
C VAL A 134 0.36 4.79 -16.84
N SER A 135 0.99 5.41 -17.82
CA SER A 135 0.31 6.00 -18.96
C SER A 135 -0.02 4.94 -20.00
N TYR A 136 0.85 3.94 -20.10
CA TYR A 136 0.69 2.80 -20.98
C TYR A 136 0.96 1.50 -20.21
N HIS A 137 0.01 0.57 -20.26
CA HIS A 137 0.24 -0.77 -19.73
C HIS A 137 1.26 -1.50 -20.60
N ASP A 138 2.12 -2.30 -19.95
CA ASP A 138 3.06 -3.17 -20.64
C ASP A 138 2.34 -4.08 -21.65
N ALA A 139 2.94 -4.27 -22.82
CA ALA A 139 2.35 -5.06 -23.89
C ALA A 139 2.18 -6.54 -23.50
N GLY A 140 3.10 -7.07 -22.68
CA GLY A 140 3.00 -8.41 -22.11
C GLY A 140 1.83 -8.53 -21.15
N LEU A 141 1.63 -7.55 -20.26
CA LEU A 141 0.49 -7.52 -19.34
C LEU A 141 -0.85 -7.45 -20.11
N VAL A 142 -0.95 -6.57 -21.11
CA VAL A 142 -2.16 -6.48 -21.96
C VAL A 142 -2.39 -7.80 -22.70
N SER A 143 -1.36 -8.37 -23.31
CA SER A 143 -1.43 -9.64 -24.02
C SER A 143 -1.86 -10.79 -23.11
N PHE A 144 -1.37 -10.84 -21.87
CA PHE A 144 -1.79 -11.81 -20.87
C PHE A 144 -3.28 -11.70 -20.58
N PHE A 145 -3.81 -10.49 -20.36
CA PHE A 145 -5.23 -10.29 -20.13
C PHE A 145 -6.09 -10.63 -21.37
N GLN A 146 -5.59 -10.32 -22.57
CA GLN A 146 -6.31 -10.65 -23.81
C GLN A 146 -6.43 -12.16 -24.02
N ASN A 147 -5.32 -12.88 -23.89
CA ASN A 147 -5.22 -14.27 -24.31
C ASN A 147 -5.50 -15.26 -23.19
N VAL A 148 -4.97 -15.02 -21.99
CA VAL A 148 -5.12 -15.94 -20.86
C VAL A 148 -6.43 -15.63 -20.15
N VAL A 149 -6.56 -14.43 -19.59
CA VAL A 149 -7.76 -14.05 -18.83
C VAL A 149 -9.00 -14.08 -19.71
N GLY A 150 -8.89 -13.61 -20.95
CA GLY A 150 -9.94 -13.70 -21.96
C GLY A 150 -10.47 -15.11 -22.16
N MET A 151 -9.58 -16.06 -22.47
CA MET A 151 -9.97 -17.44 -22.75
C MET A 151 -10.50 -18.15 -21.50
N HIS A 152 -9.88 -17.96 -20.34
CA HIS A 152 -10.29 -18.63 -19.11
C HIS A 152 -11.59 -18.07 -18.51
N THR A 153 -11.86 -16.78 -18.69
CA THR A 153 -13.02 -16.11 -18.07
C THR A 153 -14.21 -16.00 -19.02
N PHE A 154 -13.94 -15.71 -20.29
CA PHE A 154 -14.98 -15.38 -21.28
C PHE A 154 -15.00 -16.35 -22.48
N GLY A 155 -14.05 -17.28 -22.58
CA GLY A 155 -13.96 -18.22 -23.69
C GLY A 155 -13.53 -17.59 -25.02
N THR A 156 -13.02 -16.36 -25.00
CA THR A 156 -12.60 -15.63 -26.20
C THR A 156 -11.44 -14.69 -25.90
N VAL A 157 -10.62 -14.40 -26.92
CA VAL A 157 -9.59 -13.36 -26.84
C VAL A 157 -10.26 -12.00 -26.67
N LEU A 158 -9.79 -11.19 -25.71
CA LEU A 158 -10.33 -9.86 -25.45
C LEU A 158 -9.76 -8.81 -26.41
N SER A 159 -10.54 -7.76 -26.65
CA SER A 159 -10.01 -6.53 -27.24
C SER A 159 -9.02 -5.86 -26.28
N ALA A 160 -8.07 -5.09 -26.81
CA ALA A 160 -7.10 -4.36 -25.99
C ALA A 160 -7.79 -3.43 -24.98
N ASN A 161 -8.86 -2.73 -25.39
CA ASN A 161 -9.63 -1.85 -24.51
C ASN A 161 -10.28 -2.61 -23.35
N MET A 162 -10.82 -3.80 -23.61
CA MET A 162 -11.44 -4.61 -22.56
C MET A 162 -10.37 -5.18 -21.60
N ALA A 163 -9.22 -5.64 -22.13
CA ALA A 163 -8.09 -6.07 -21.32
C ALA A 163 -7.58 -4.95 -20.40
N SER A 164 -7.33 -3.74 -20.94
CA SER A 164 -6.95 -2.57 -20.15
C SER A 164 -7.99 -2.20 -19.09
N GLY A 165 -9.29 -2.30 -19.42
CA GLY A 165 -10.36 -2.08 -18.43
C GLY A 165 -10.30 -3.06 -17.26
N MET A 166 -9.99 -4.33 -17.53
CA MET A 166 -9.82 -5.35 -16.48
C MET A 166 -8.55 -5.14 -15.65
N ILE A 167 -7.45 -4.73 -16.29
CA ILE A 167 -6.21 -4.36 -15.61
C ILE A 167 -6.48 -3.22 -14.61
N ILE A 168 -7.20 -2.17 -15.05
CA ILE A 168 -7.59 -1.05 -14.18
C ILE A 168 -8.49 -1.52 -13.04
N LEU A 169 -9.50 -2.36 -13.32
CA LEU A 169 -10.39 -2.90 -12.27
C LEU A 169 -9.61 -3.69 -11.21
N GLY A 170 -8.67 -4.54 -11.64
CA GLY A 170 -7.77 -5.26 -10.73
C GLY A 170 -6.92 -4.30 -9.90
N GLY A 171 -6.34 -3.29 -10.55
CA GLY A 171 -5.56 -2.25 -9.88
C GLY A 171 -6.38 -1.48 -8.84
N LEU A 172 -7.64 -1.16 -9.12
CA LEU A 172 -8.54 -0.50 -8.17
C LEU A 172 -8.85 -1.38 -6.95
N ALA A 173 -9.06 -2.68 -7.15
CA ALA A 173 -9.26 -3.62 -6.04
C ALA A 173 -8.02 -3.74 -5.15
N GLU A 174 -6.84 -3.81 -5.77
CA GLU A 174 -5.55 -3.86 -5.06
C GLU A 174 -5.27 -2.56 -4.31
N PHE A 175 -5.47 -1.40 -4.95
CA PHE A 175 -5.27 -0.11 -4.30
C PHE A 175 -6.25 0.09 -3.14
N THR A 176 -7.51 -0.29 -3.31
CA THR A 176 -8.51 -0.26 -2.23
C THR A 176 -8.09 -1.17 -1.08
N SER A 177 -7.63 -2.38 -1.37
CA SER A 177 -7.12 -3.32 -0.37
C SER A 177 -5.90 -2.76 0.35
N ALA A 178 -4.97 -2.13 -0.38
CA ALA A 178 -3.79 -1.49 0.19
C ALA A 178 -4.13 -0.35 1.14
N VAL A 179 -5.12 0.48 0.79
CA VAL A 179 -5.58 1.57 1.65
C VAL A 179 -6.29 1.02 2.88
N LEU A 180 -7.30 0.18 2.70
CA LEU A 180 -8.14 -0.30 3.82
C LEU A 180 -7.36 -1.20 4.78
N ILE A 181 -6.64 -2.18 4.25
CA ILE A 181 -5.81 -3.06 5.07
C ILE A 181 -4.58 -2.31 5.54
N GLY A 182 -3.79 -1.69 4.67
CA GLY A 182 -2.50 -1.10 5.00
C GLY A 182 -2.57 0.10 5.94
N PHE A 183 -3.63 0.91 5.88
CA PHE A 183 -3.89 1.95 6.88
C PHE A 183 -4.67 1.49 8.10
N GLY A 184 -5.34 0.35 8.01
CA GLY A 184 -6.18 -0.14 9.09
C GLY A 184 -7.45 0.69 9.18
N LEU A 185 -8.04 0.94 8.01
CA LEU A 185 -9.30 1.65 7.79
C LEU A 185 -10.33 0.63 7.30
N LEU A 186 -11.40 0.39 8.06
CA LEU A 186 -12.41 -0.61 7.69
C LEU A 186 -11.77 -1.96 7.28
N THR A 187 -10.78 -2.42 8.04
CA THR A 187 -9.87 -3.52 7.65
C THR A 187 -10.59 -4.79 7.21
N ARG A 188 -11.75 -5.09 7.81
CA ARG A 188 -12.60 -6.23 7.42
C ARG A 188 -13.13 -6.10 5.99
N ALA A 189 -13.56 -4.91 5.59
CA ALA A 189 -13.99 -4.64 4.22
C ALA A 189 -12.81 -4.74 3.25
N GLY A 190 -11.64 -4.22 3.63
CA GLY A 190 -10.40 -4.39 2.87
C GLY A 190 -10.02 -5.86 2.66
N ALA A 191 -10.04 -6.66 3.74
CA ALA A 191 -9.75 -8.09 3.71
C ALA A 191 -10.76 -8.86 2.84
N PHE A 192 -12.04 -8.47 2.86
CA PHE A 192 -13.06 -9.07 2.00
C PHE A 192 -12.83 -8.78 0.52
N ILE A 193 -12.54 -7.53 0.17
CA ILE A 193 -12.20 -7.13 -1.20
C ILE A 193 -10.95 -7.87 -1.68
N ALA A 194 -9.90 -7.89 -0.85
CA ALA A 194 -8.66 -8.59 -1.13
C ALA A 194 -8.88 -10.11 -1.34
N ALA A 195 -9.69 -10.74 -0.50
CA ALA A 195 -10.03 -12.16 -0.63
C ALA A 195 -10.74 -12.47 -1.95
N ILE A 196 -11.76 -11.68 -2.31
CA ILE A 196 -12.45 -11.82 -3.60
C ILE A 196 -11.48 -11.60 -4.76
N TYR A 197 -10.67 -10.55 -4.67
CA TYR A 197 -9.68 -10.23 -5.69
C TYR A 197 -8.69 -11.36 -5.92
N LEU A 198 -8.12 -11.93 -4.85
CA LEU A 198 -7.15 -13.02 -4.96
C LEU A 198 -7.77 -14.29 -5.55
N ILE A 199 -9.00 -14.64 -5.16
CA ILE A 199 -9.73 -15.77 -5.77
C ILE A 199 -9.97 -15.50 -7.26
N ALA A 200 -10.44 -14.30 -7.61
CA ALA A 200 -10.70 -13.93 -8.99
C ALA A 200 -9.41 -13.95 -9.82
N ALA A 201 -8.34 -13.32 -9.35
CA ALA A 201 -7.04 -13.31 -10.02
C ALA A 201 -6.52 -14.73 -10.27
N GLU A 202 -6.63 -15.62 -9.29
CA GLU A 202 -6.16 -17.00 -9.37
C GLU A 202 -6.94 -17.85 -10.38
N VAL A 203 -8.27 -17.74 -10.37
CA VAL A 203 -9.13 -18.50 -11.30
C VAL A 203 -9.01 -17.94 -12.71
N MET A 204 -9.02 -16.62 -12.87
CA MET A 204 -9.03 -15.95 -14.16
C MET A 204 -7.67 -16.02 -14.87
N SER A 205 -6.56 -16.09 -14.13
CA SER A 205 -5.22 -16.28 -14.69
C SER A 205 -4.94 -17.72 -15.14
N GLY A 206 -5.80 -18.67 -14.81
CA GLY A 206 -5.59 -20.09 -15.11
C GLY A 206 -4.56 -20.79 -14.22
N HIS A 207 -3.88 -20.06 -13.31
CA HIS A 207 -2.86 -20.61 -12.41
C HIS A 207 -3.39 -21.76 -11.55
N PHE A 208 -4.67 -21.71 -11.14
CA PHE A 208 -5.28 -22.74 -10.32
C PHE A 208 -5.25 -24.12 -11.01
N GLY A 209 -5.41 -24.13 -12.34
CA GLY A 209 -5.42 -25.34 -13.16
C GLY A 209 -4.03 -25.93 -13.44
N ILE A 210 -2.95 -25.18 -13.20
CA ILE A 210 -1.57 -25.64 -13.40
C ILE A 210 -1.13 -26.48 -12.18
N GLY A 211 -1.49 -26.02 -10.97
CA GLY A 211 -1.27 -26.71 -9.70
C GLY A 211 -0.49 -25.86 -8.68
N TYR A 212 -0.05 -26.49 -7.60
CA TYR A 212 0.36 -25.76 -6.39
C TYR A 212 1.64 -24.92 -6.54
N THR A 213 2.75 -25.56 -6.89
CA THR A 213 4.08 -24.95 -6.74
C THR A 213 4.35 -23.84 -7.76
N TRP A 214 4.87 -22.71 -7.29
CA TRP A 214 5.18 -21.54 -8.11
C TRP A 214 6.21 -21.78 -9.23
N MET A 215 7.07 -22.80 -9.07
CA MET A 215 8.15 -23.13 -10.02
C MET A 215 7.67 -23.84 -11.29
N MET A 216 6.38 -24.20 -11.38
CA MET A 216 5.85 -24.86 -12.57
C MET A 216 5.79 -23.92 -13.77
N SER A 217 5.82 -24.50 -14.98
CA SER A 217 5.69 -23.73 -16.21
C SER A 217 4.31 -23.06 -16.27
N GLY A 218 4.30 -21.73 -16.39
CA GLY A 218 3.08 -20.92 -16.30
C GLY A 218 2.71 -20.47 -14.87
N GLY A 219 3.52 -20.80 -13.86
CA GLY A 219 3.28 -20.44 -12.46
C GLY A 219 2.36 -21.42 -11.72
N GLY A 220 2.27 -21.27 -10.39
CA GLY A 220 1.39 -22.05 -9.54
C GLY A 220 0.73 -21.19 -8.47
N TRP A 221 -0.28 -21.74 -7.81
CA TRP A 221 -1.19 -20.98 -6.93
C TRP A 221 -0.69 -20.80 -5.48
N GLU A 222 0.50 -21.30 -5.15
CA GLU A 222 1.11 -21.24 -3.81
C GLU A 222 1.22 -19.82 -3.25
N PHE A 223 1.73 -18.84 -4.01
CA PHE A 223 1.91 -17.47 -3.52
C PHE A 223 0.57 -16.74 -3.30
N PRO A 224 -0.38 -16.74 -4.25
CA PRO A 224 -1.71 -16.16 -4.03
C PRO A 224 -2.45 -16.82 -2.86
N PHE A 225 -2.34 -18.15 -2.70
CA PHE A 225 -2.93 -18.87 -1.58
C PHE A 225 -2.30 -18.50 -0.24
N PHE A 226 -0.97 -18.43 -0.16
CA PHE A 226 -0.28 -17.94 1.04
C PHE A 226 -0.77 -16.55 1.42
N TYR A 227 -0.83 -15.65 0.43
CA TYR A 227 -1.24 -14.28 0.67
C TYR A 227 -2.71 -14.18 1.11
N PHE A 228 -3.58 -14.97 0.50
CA PHE A 228 -4.98 -15.14 0.90
C PHE A 228 -5.10 -15.62 2.35
N MET A 229 -4.32 -16.62 2.75
CA MET A 229 -4.35 -17.17 4.11
C MET A 229 -3.87 -16.18 5.17
N VAL A 230 -2.93 -15.28 4.85
CA VAL A 230 -2.50 -14.22 5.77
C VAL A 230 -3.54 -13.10 5.87
N ILE A 231 -4.39 -12.92 4.84
CA ILE A 231 -5.43 -11.89 4.81
C ILE A 231 -6.71 -12.31 5.55
N ILE A 232 -7.13 -13.57 5.44
CA ILE A 232 -8.40 -14.07 6.05
C ILE A 232 -8.55 -13.70 7.54
N PRO A 233 -7.53 -13.81 8.41
CA PRO A 233 -7.67 -13.43 9.82
C PRO A 233 -8.18 -11.99 10.03
N PHE A 234 -7.91 -11.08 9.09
CA PHE A 234 -8.38 -9.69 9.13
C PHE A 234 -9.89 -9.52 8.84
N LEU A 235 -10.61 -10.58 8.46
CA LEU A 235 -12.08 -10.61 8.38
C LEU A 235 -12.75 -10.69 9.77
N LEU A 236 -12.01 -11.23 10.75
CA LEU A 236 -12.51 -11.43 12.10
C LEU A 236 -12.60 -10.09 12.85
N PRO A 237 -13.46 -9.99 13.89
CA PRO A 237 -13.48 -8.84 14.77
C PRO A 237 -12.13 -8.64 15.48
N ASP A 238 -11.76 -7.38 15.71
CA ASP A 238 -10.61 -6.98 16.54
C ASP A 238 -9.23 -7.49 16.10
N THR A 239 -9.04 -7.81 14.81
CA THR A 239 -7.75 -8.28 14.27
C THR A 239 -6.95 -7.20 13.53
N ALA A 240 -7.44 -5.97 13.43
CA ALA A 240 -6.74 -4.87 12.74
C ALA A 240 -5.48 -4.36 13.48
N GLY A 241 -5.34 -4.70 14.76
CA GLY A 241 -4.30 -4.18 15.63
C GLY A 241 -4.51 -2.72 16.06
N ARG A 242 -3.82 -2.31 17.13
CA ARG A 242 -3.98 -0.98 17.76
C ARG A 242 -3.26 0.16 17.05
N LEU A 243 -2.24 -0.11 16.24
CA LEU A 243 -1.54 0.91 15.47
C LEU A 243 -2.21 1.03 14.10
N SER A 244 -3.37 1.69 14.05
CA SER A 244 -4.21 1.85 12.85
C SER A 244 -4.84 3.24 12.77
N LEU A 245 -5.20 3.67 11.56
CA LEU A 245 -5.88 4.96 11.38
C LEU A 245 -7.30 4.96 11.97
N ASP A 246 -8.02 3.84 11.95
CA ASP A 246 -9.33 3.74 12.63
C ASP A 246 -9.19 3.99 14.14
N GLN A 247 -8.13 3.49 14.77
CA GLN A 247 -7.88 3.71 16.19
C GLN A 247 -7.50 5.17 16.46
N GLU A 248 -6.64 5.77 15.64
CA GLU A 248 -6.29 7.21 15.74
C GLU A 248 -7.50 8.12 15.53
N TRP A 249 -8.39 7.76 14.61
CA TRP A 249 -9.64 8.50 14.41
C TRP A 249 -10.55 8.38 15.63
N LYS A 250 -10.73 7.17 16.15
CA LYS A 250 -11.51 6.94 17.38
C LYS A 250 -10.95 7.75 18.54
N THR A 251 -9.64 7.76 18.78
CA THR A 251 -9.04 8.53 19.89
C THR A 251 -9.12 10.03 19.67
N ALA A 252 -8.97 10.52 18.44
CA ALA A 252 -9.06 11.94 18.11
C ALA A 252 -10.48 12.51 18.22
N PHE A 253 -11.50 11.73 17.86
CA PHE A 253 -12.91 12.18 17.79
C PHE A 253 -13.83 11.66 18.91
N HIS A 254 -13.39 10.70 19.73
CA HIS A 254 -14.14 10.32 20.95
C HIS A 254 -14.46 11.50 21.89
N PRO A 255 -13.60 12.53 22.03
CA PRO A 255 -13.93 13.70 22.84
C PRO A 255 -15.11 14.52 22.32
N ALA A 256 -15.44 14.43 21.03
CA ALA A 256 -16.45 15.27 20.39
C ALA A 256 -17.85 14.60 20.33
N LEU A 257 -17.91 13.27 20.39
CA LEU A 257 -19.15 12.49 20.24
C LEU A 257 -19.74 11.98 21.55
N SER A 258 -19.19 12.40 22.69
CA SER A 258 -19.64 12.00 24.01
C SER A 258 -19.79 13.22 24.93
N PRO A 259 -20.98 13.85 24.97
CA PRO A 259 -21.27 14.89 25.96
C PRO A 259 -21.36 14.33 27.40
N PHE A 260 -21.32 13.01 27.58
CA PHE A 260 -21.63 12.34 28.85
C PHE A 260 -20.58 11.33 29.36
N SER A 261 -19.48 11.06 28.64
CA SER A 261 -18.37 10.30 29.23
C SER A 261 -17.47 11.26 30.00
N GLY A 262 -17.69 11.36 31.31
CA GLY A 262 -16.90 12.16 32.25
C GLY A 262 -15.44 11.73 32.40
N VAL A 263 -14.69 11.65 31.31
CA VAL A 263 -13.24 11.45 31.31
C VAL A 263 -12.60 12.72 30.75
N ASN A 264 -12.01 13.47 31.69
CA ASN A 264 -11.37 14.76 31.51
C ASN A 264 -10.25 14.71 30.46
N THR A 265 -10.47 15.32 29.30
CA THR A 265 -9.49 15.49 28.21
C THR A 265 -8.51 16.62 28.51
N ARG A 266 -7.73 16.45 29.57
CA ARG A 266 -6.48 17.17 29.79
C ARG A 266 -5.37 16.17 30.01
N LEU A 267 -4.74 15.75 28.91
CA LEU A 267 -3.29 15.50 28.95
C LEU A 267 -2.62 16.87 29.02
N LYS A 268 -2.69 17.46 30.22
CA LYS A 268 -1.69 18.39 30.71
C LYS A 268 -0.50 17.54 31.14
N ASP A 269 0.69 17.99 30.74
CA ASP A 269 1.98 17.71 31.36
C ASP A 269 2.45 16.24 31.34
N PHE A 270 3.31 15.90 30.37
CA PHE A 270 4.68 15.34 30.52
C PHE A 270 5.28 14.97 29.16
#